data_AF-A0A6I5NWM8-F1
#
_entry.id   AF-A0A6I5NWM8-F1
#
_cell.length_a   1.000
_cell.length_b   1.000
_cell.length_c   1.000
_cell.angle_alpha   90.00
_cell.angle_beta   90.00
_cell.angle_gamma   90.00
#
_symmetry.space_group_name_H-M   'P 1'
#
loop_
_entity.id
_entity.type
_entity.pdbx_description
1 polymer ?
#
loop_
_entity_poly.entity_id
_entity_poly.type
_entity_poly.pdbx_seq_one_letter_code
_entity_poly.pdbx_strand_id
1 'polypeptide(L)'
;CQLDLYIQRAWPVVARHQQEVGSHCHNTAHVSAVYYIAVPESDSDESGCLVFFDDTRPNEVSPGLGSENTDIIATWNYLNQDQVVYPPAAGRLLIFPAKQRHAVTLNHTEGLRVSLSFDIVLTAKVGRAAGTYEFLTPPPAQWRPFASR
;
A
#
# COMPACT_ATOMS: atom_id res chain seq x y z
N CYS A 1 -11.24 21.89 5.41
CA CYS A 1 -10.04 21.07 5.12
C CYS A 1 -8.98 21.95 4.47
N GLN A 2 -7.75 21.96 5.01
CA GLN A 2 -6.59 22.72 4.51
C GLN A 2 -5.73 21.95 3.47
N LEU A 3 -6.17 20.76 3.07
CA LEU A 3 -5.46 19.86 2.17
C LEU A 3 -6.21 19.70 0.85
N ASP A 4 -5.45 19.60 -0.24
CA ASP A 4 -5.90 19.08 -1.53
C ASP A 4 -5.27 17.70 -1.78
N LEU A 5 -5.99 16.86 -2.53
CA LEU A 5 -5.58 15.50 -2.88
C LEU A 5 -5.40 15.41 -4.39
N TYR A 6 -4.27 14.87 -4.83
CA TYR A 6 -3.95 14.69 -6.23
C TYR A 6 -3.62 13.23 -6.50
N ILE A 7 -4.24 12.64 -7.52
CA ILE A 7 -3.81 11.34 -8.04
C ILE A 7 -2.49 11.55 -8.77
N GLN A 8 -1.41 10.99 -8.23
CA GLN A 8 -0.06 11.08 -8.81
C GLN A 8 0.11 10.11 -9.98
N ARG A 9 -0.47 8.91 -9.86
CA ARG A 9 -0.47 7.86 -10.89
C ARG A 9 -1.60 6.86 -10.62
N ALA A 10 -2.10 6.23 -11.68
CA ALA A 10 -3.06 5.14 -11.61
C ALA A 10 -2.76 4.12 -12.72
N TRP A 11 -2.87 2.83 -12.42
CA TRP A 11 -2.58 1.74 -13.37
C TRP A 11 -3.40 0.49 -13.05
N PRO A 12 -3.82 -0.27 -14.07
CA PRO A 12 -4.44 -1.56 -13.86
C PRO A 12 -3.39 -2.62 -13.50
N VAL A 13 -3.80 -3.60 -12.72
CA VAL A 13 -3.05 -4.84 -12.49
C VAL A 13 -3.96 -5.99 -12.90
N VAL A 14 -3.49 -6.81 -13.84
CA VAL A 14 -4.16 -8.03 -14.30
C VAL A 14 -3.27 -9.20 -13.89
N ALA A 15 -3.63 -9.90 -12.82
CA ALA A 15 -2.90 -11.06 -12.34
C ALA A 15 -3.53 -12.36 -12.87
N ARG A 16 -2.73 -13.09 -13.64
CA ARG A 16 -3.02 -14.44 -14.15
C ARG A 16 -2.60 -15.49 -13.13
N HIS A 17 -2.92 -16.75 -13.42
CA HIS A 17 -2.43 -17.90 -12.66
C HIS A 17 -0.91 -17.80 -12.43
N GLN A 18 -0.47 -18.05 -11.19
CA GLN A 18 0.93 -17.98 -10.73
C GLN A 18 1.61 -16.60 -10.87
N GLN A 19 0.85 -15.51 -11.00
CA GLN A 19 1.41 -14.17 -10.95
C GLN A 19 1.27 -13.56 -9.56
N GLU A 20 2.37 -12.96 -9.10
CA GLU A 20 2.47 -12.22 -7.84
C GLU A 20 3.01 -10.80 -8.09
N VAL A 21 3.02 -9.99 -7.04
CA VAL A 21 3.75 -8.72 -7.01
C VAL A 21 4.67 -8.75 -5.80
N GLY A 22 5.99 -8.72 -6.06
CA GLY A 22 6.99 -8.77 -5.01
C GLY A 22 6.88 -7.61 -4.01
N SER A 23 7.45 -7.80 -2.83
CA SER A 23 7.40 -6.81 -1.73
C SER A 23 8.04 -5.47 -2.13
N HIS A 24 7.33 -4.36 -1.94
CA HIS A 24 7.78 -3.00 -2.26
C HIS A 24 7.03 -1.91 -1.46
N CYS A 25 7.41 -0.65 -1.68
CA CYS A 25 6.76 0.55 -1.15
C CYS A 25 6.61 1.63 -2.24
N HIS A 26 5.68 2.56 -2.07
CA HIS A 26 5.46 3.69 -2.98
C HIS A 26 6.02 5.00 -2.38
N ASN A 27 7.35 5.10 -2.31
CA ASN A 27 8.03 6.15 -1.53
C ASN A 27 7.82 7.59 -2.02
N THR A 28 7.27 7.79 -3.23
CA THR A 28 6.99 9.12 -3.79
C THR A 28 5.58 9.63 -3.52
N ALA A 29 4.74 8.80 -2.88
CA ALA A 29 3.35 9.10 -2.57
C ALA A 29 3.12 9.16 -1.05
N HIS A 30 1.98 9.69 -0.64
CA HIS A 30 1.57 9.72 0.77
C HIS A 30 0.58 8.59 1.09
N VAL A 31 -0.36 8.37 0.19
CA VAL A 31 -1.42 7.35 0.32
C VAL A 31 -1.45 6.54 -0.96
N SER A 32 -1.59 5.23 -0.82
CA SER A 32 -1.79 4.29 -1.92
C SER A 32 -3.14 3.61 -1.75
N ALA A 33 -3.72 3.21 -2.87
CA ALA A 33 -5.01 2.54 -2.89
C ALA A 33 -5.07 1.47 -3.97
N VAL A 34 -5.90 0.46 -3.74
CA VAL A 34 -6.24 -0.57 -4.71
C VAL A 34 -7.75 -0.81 -4.69
N TYR A 35 -8.37 -0.74 -5.87
CA TYR A 35 -9.76 -1.10 -6.09
C TYR A 35 -9.84 -2.41 -6.87
N TYR A 36 -10.51 -3.41 -6.33
CA TYR A 36 -10.66 -4.71 -6.98
C TYR A 36 -11.87 -4.72 -7.91
N ILE A 37 -11.63 -4.87 -9.21
CA ILE A 37 -12.65 -4.82 -10.25
C ILE A 37 -13.24 -6.21 -10.47
N ALA A 38 -12.37 -7.21 -10.64
CA ALA A 38 -12.74 -8.60 -10.83
C ALA A 38 -11.82 -9.48 -9.98
N VAL A 39 -12.39 -10.40 -9.24
CA VAL A 39 -11.67 -11.30 -8.35
C VAL A 39 -12.28 -12.68 -8.54
N PRO A 40 -11.52 -13.66 -9.10
CA PRO A 40 -11.94 -15.06 -9.01
C PRO A 40 -12.08 -15.41 -7.54
N GLU A 41 -12.97 -16.34 -7.15
CA GLU A 41 -13.09 -16.78 -5.75
C GLU A 41 -13.01 -15.62 -4.71
N SER A 42 -13.87 -14.62 -4.87
CA SER A 42 -13.85 -13.39 -4.06
C SER A 42 -13.82 -13.70 -2.56
N ASP A 43 -13.00 -12.95 -1.82
CA ASP A 43 -12.75 -13.10 -0.37
C ASP A 43 -12.01 -14.41 0.03
N SER A 44 -11.34 -15.07 -0.93
CA SER A 44 -10.42 -16.19 -0.69
C SER A 44 -8.95 -15.76 -0.71
N ASP A 45 -8.10 -16.59 -0.12
CA ASP A 45 -6.64 -16.50 -0.20
C ASP A 45 -6.05 -17.02 -1.51
N GLU A 46 -6.82 -17.79 -2.28
CA GLU A 46 -6.42 -18.35 -3.57
C GLU A 46 -6.26 -17.30 -4.68
N SER A 47 -6.85 -16.12 -4.53
CA SER A 47 -6.91 -15.12 -5.62
C SER A 47 -5.81 -14.06 -5.58
N GLY A 48 -4.76 -14.32 -4.79
CA GLY A 48 -3.62 -13.44 -4.59
C GLY A 48 -3.97 -12.24 -3.70
N CYS A 49 -3.63 -12.38 -2.43
CA CYS A 49 -3.90 -11.45 -1.34
C CYS A 49 -2.95 -10.27 -1.31
N LEU A 50 -3.45 -9.11 -0.90
CA LEU A 50 -2.60 -8.03 -0.45
C LEU A 50 -2.01 -8.39 0.91
N VAL A 51 -0.69 -8.31 1.04
CA VAL A 51 0.03 -8.55 2.30
C VAL A 51 0.68 -7.26 2.74
N PHE A 52 0.47 -6.86 3.99
CA PHE A 52 1.22 -5.78 4.63
C PHE A 52 2.20 -6.37 5.64
N PHE A 53 3.44 -5.87 5.63
CA PHE A 53 4.50 -6.34 6.52
C PHE A 53 4.77 -5.35 7.65
N ASP A 54 4.93 -5.83 8.88
CA ASP A 54 5.44 -5.04 9.99
C ASP A 54 6.97 -5.14 10.03
N ASP A 55 7.62 -4.18 9.37
CA ASP A 55 9.07 -4.02 9.40
C ASP A 55 9.60 -3.56 10.75
N THR A 56 8.75 -2.90 11.55
CA THR A 56 9.17 -2.28 12.80
C THR A 56 9.15 -3.26 13.96
N ARG A 57 8.24 -4.23 13.93
CA ARG A 57 8.02 -5.25 14.97
C ARG A 57 8.08 -4.61 16.37
N PRO A 58 7.21 -3.64 16.69
CA PRO A 58 7.39 -2.78 17.86
C PRO A 58 7.33 -3.52 19.19
N ASN A 59 6.76 -4.73 19.20
CA ASN A 59 6.68 -5.61 20.38
C ASN A 59 7.81 -6.65 20.43
N GLU A 60 8.73 -6.66 19.46
CA GLU A 60 9.92 -7.51 19.47
C GLU A 60 11.00 -6.91 20.37
N VAL A 61 11.12 -7.44 21.59
CA VAL A 61 12.08 -6.94 22.60
C VAL A 61 13.55 -7.21 22.24
N SER A 62 13.81 -8.21 21.40
CA SER A 62 15.14 -8.54 20.89
C SER A 62 15.02 -8.82 19.39
N PRO A 63 15.78 -8.14 18.51
CA PRO A 63 15.69 -8.36 17.07
C PRO A 63 15.84 -9.83 16.67
N GLY A 64 14.91 -10.33 15.85
CA GLY A 64 14.90 -11.73 15.38
C GLY A 64 14.34 -12.74 16.37
N LEU A 65 13.86 -12.30 17.55
CA LEU A 65 13.23 -13.16 18.53
C LEU A 65 11.97 -13.84 17.97
N GLY A 66 11.19 -13.15 17.13
CA GLY A 66 10.02 -13.71 16.47
C GLY A 66 10.34 -14.51 15.20
N SER A 67 11.62 -14.76 14.87
CA SER A 67 11.97 -15.52 13.68
C SER A 67 11.65 -17.01 13.82
N GLU A 68 11.54 -17.70 12.69
CA GLU A 68 11.34 -19.15 12.59
C GLU A 68 12.46 -19.98 13.25
N ASN A 69 13.57 -19.37 13.66
CA ASN A 69 14.72 -20.06 14.27
C ASN A 69 14.66 -20.14 15.80
N THR A 70 13.67 -19.53 16.46
CA THR A 70 13.62 -19.43 17.94
C THR A 70 12.55 -20.30 18.59
N ASP A 71 11.52 -20.70 17.84
CA ASP A 71 10.33 -21.41 18.33
C ASP A 71 9.69 -20.79 19.59
N ILE A 72 9.88 -19.48 19.82
CA ILE A 72 9.47 -18.83 21.08
C ILE A 72 8.02 -18.31 21.04
N ILE A 73 7.45 -18.18 19.85
CA ILE A 73 6.08 -17.70 19.66
C ILE A 73 5.12 -18.89 19.79
N ALA A 74 4.51 -19.03 20.96
CA ALA A 74 3.52 -20.09 21.21
C ALA A 74 2.23 -19.91 20.39
N THR A 75 1.83 -18.67 20.11
CA THR A 75 0.63 -18.37 19.31
C THR A 75 0.75 -17.01 18.64
N TRP A 76 0.45 -16.97 17.35
CA TRP A 76 0.37 -15.73 16.57
C TRP A 76 -0.95 -14.99 16.84
N ASN A 77 -0.87 -13.67 16.98
CA ASN A 77 -1.99 -12.77 17.20
C ASN A 77 -1.64 -11.36 16.69
N TYR A 78 -2.60 -10.44 16.75
CA TYR A 78 -2.43 -9.09 16.21
C TYR A 78 -1.32 -8.25 16.89
N LEU A 79 -0.84 -8.65 18.08
CA LEU A 79 0.23 -7.97 18.80
C LEU A 79 1.62 -8.49 18.44
N ASN A 80 1.74 -9.68 17.84
CA ASN A 80 3.03 -10.29 17.53
C ASN A 80 3.19 -10.75 16.08
N GLN A 81 2.14 -10.65 15.24
CA GLN A 81 2.23 -10.92 13.81
C GLN A 81 3.21 -9.97 13.13
N ASP A 82 4.02 -10.48 12.22
CA ASP A 82 4.96 -9.70 11.40
C ASP A 82 4.38 -9.33 10.03
N GLN A 83 3.19 -9.81 9.71
CA GLN A 83 2.43 -9.46 8.53
C GLN A 83 0.93 -9.68 8.74
N VAL A 84 0.12 -9.07 7.87
CA VAL A 84 -1.32 -9.29 7.80
C VAL A 84 -1.75 -9.45 6.34
N VAL A 85 -2.68 -10.37 6.11
CA VAL A 85 -3.15 -10.76 4.78
C VAL A 85 -4.58 -10.28 4.59
N TYR A 86 -4.85 -9.63 3.46
CA TYR A 86 -6.16 -9.15 3.05
C TYR A 86 -6.58 -9.84 1.74
N PRO A 87 -7.50 -10.81 1.80
CA PRO A 87 -8.13 -11.40 0.62
C PRO A 87 -8.72 -10.33 -0.30
N PRO A 88 -8.54 -10.44 -1.62
CA PRO A 88 -9.18 -9.54 -2.56
C PRO A 88 -10.69 -9.83 -2.61
N ALA A 89 -11.52 -8.79 -2.74
CA ALA A 89 -12.94 -8.97 -2.97
C ALA A 89 -13.46 -7.99 -4.02
N ALA A 90 -14.27 -8.45 -4.97
CA ALA A 90 -14.78 -7.59 -6.04
C ALA A 90 -15.56 -6.40 -5.45
N GLY A 91 -15.26 -5.18 -5.91
CA GLY A 91 -15.82 -3.94 -5.39
C GLY A 91 -15.14 -3.40 -4.12
N ARG A 92 -14.16 -4.09 -3.54
CA ARG A 92 -13.43 -3.62 -2.35
C ARG A 92 -12.40 -2.56 -2.75
N LEU A 93 -12.41 -1.44 -2.01
CA LEU A 93 -11.37 -0.42 -2.03
C LEU A 93 -10.55 -0.53 -0.75
N LEU A 94 -9.24 -0.73 -0.88
CA LEU A 94 -8.29 -0.62 0.23
C LEU A 94 -7.48 0.65 0.06
N ILE A 95 -7.29 1.39 1.16
CA ILE A 95 -6.52 2.63 1.22
C ILE A 95 -5.53 2.50 2.38
N PHE A 96 -4.25 2.79 2.14
CA PHE A 96 -3.19 2.59 3.12
C PHE A 96 -2.06 3.61 2.95
N PRO A 97 -1.22 3.84 3.99
CA PRO A 97 -0.05 4.70 3.85
C PRO A 97 0.90 4.17 2.77
N ALA A 98 1.31 5.01 1.81
CA ALA A 98 2.12 4.57 0.67
C ALA A 98 3.52 4.02 1.08
N LYS A 99 3.99 4.42 2.27
CA LYS A 99 5.24 3.93 2.87
C LYS A 99 5.13 2.51 3.44
N GLN A 100 3.93 1.98 3.61
CA GLN A 100 3.70 0.66 4.17
C GLN A 100 4.23 -0.39 3.20
N ARG A 101 5.19 -1.22 3.62
CA ARG A 101 5.70 -2.30 2.79
C ARG A 101 4.62 -3.34 2.55
N HIS A 102 4.45 -3.70 1.29
CA HIS A 102 3.39 -4.61 0.87
C HIS A 102 3.78 -5.46 -0.34
N ALA A 103 3.10 -6.59 -0.50
CA ALA A 103 3.22 -7.50 -1.63
C ALA A 103 1.83 -7.99 -2.04
N VAL A 104 1.74 -8.69 -3.17
CA VAL A 104 0.56 -9.45 -3.54
C VAL A 104 0.93 -10.90 -3.77
N THR A 105 0.30 -11.84 -3.04
CA THR A 105 0.59 -13.27 -3.20
C THR A 105 0.15 -13.78 -4.57
N LEU A 106 0.60 -14.99 -4.90
CA LEU A 106 0.22 -15.68 -6.14
C LEU A 106 -1.29 -15.77 -6.28
N ASN A 107 -1.78 -15.53 -7.49
CA ASN A 107 -3.12 -15.97 -7.87
C ASN A 107 -3.04 -17.48 -8.21
N HIS A 108 -3.57 -18.32 -7.35
CA HIS A 108 -3.66 -19.77 -7.51
C HIS A 108 -4.85 -20.20 -8.39
N THR A 109 -5.81 -19.30 -8.62
CA THR A 109 -6.94 -19.59 -9.51
C THR A 109 -6.56 -19.52 -10.99
N GLU A 110 -7.40 -20.11 -11.86
CA GLU A 110 -7.31 -19.95 -13.32
C GLU A 110 -7.96 -18.64 -13.82
N GLY A 111 -8.70 -17.95 -12.95
CA GLY A 111 -9.36 -16.69 -13.29
C GLY A 111 -8.42 -15.49 -13.25
N LEU A 112 -8.84 -14.39 -13.87
CA LEU A 112 -8.08 -13.13 -13.83
C LEU A 112 -8.50 -12.30 -12.62
N ARG A 113 -7.55 -12.00 -11.72
CA ARG A 113 -7.73 -10.91 -10.76
C ARG A 113 -7.38 -9.60 -11.44
N VAL A 114 -8.37 -8.70 -11.54
CA VAL A 114 -8.21 -7.36 -12.11
C VAL A 114 -8.42 -6.32 -11.01
N SER A 115 -7.45 -5.43 -10.83
CA SER A 115 -7.53 -4.31 -9.90
C SER A 115 -7.02 -3.02 -10.53
N LEU A 116 -7.44 -1.88 -9.98
CA LEU A 116 -6.91 -0.56 -10.29
C LEU A 116 -6.14 -0.05 -9.08
N SER A 117 -4.84 0.13 -9.24
CA SER A 117 -3.97 0.73 -8.23
C SER A 117 -3.77 2.21 -8.52
N PHE A 118 -3.71 3.04 -7.49
CA PHE A 118 -3.43 4.46 -7.63
C PHE A 118 -2.80 5.06 -6.39
N ASP A 119 -2.03 6.11 -6.60
CA ASP A 119 -1.33 6.84 -5.55
C ASP A 119 -1.83 8.28 -5.44
N ILE A 120 -1.86 8.77 -4.21
CA ILE A 120 -2.36 10.08 -3.85
C ILE A 120 -1.26 10.87 -3.13
N VAL A 121 -1.06 12.11 -3.57
CA VAL A 121 -0.22 13.10 -2.91
C VAL A 121 -1.11 14.14 -2.23
N LEU A 122 -0.76 14.47 -0.99
CA LEU A 122 -1.38 15.54 -0.21
C LEU A 122 -0.59 16.83 -0.44
N THR A 123 -1.28 17.94 -0.66
CA THR A 123 -0.66 19.27 -0.69
C THR A 123 -1.47 20.25 0.14
N ALA A 124 -0.86 21.39 0.50
CA ALA A 124 -1.62 22.52 1.00
C ALA A 124 -2.65 23.00 -0.03
N LYS A 125 -3.76 23.57 0.44
CA LYS A 125 -4.67 24.33 -0.40
C LYS A 125 -4.07 25.65 -0.86
N VAL A 126 -4.51 26.11 -2.03
CA VAL A 126 -4.20 27.46 -2.52
C VAL A 126 -4.78 28.50 -1.55
N GLY A 127 -3.93 29.37 -1.00
CA GLY A 127 -4.35 30.38 -0.02
C GLY A 127 -3.26 30.66 1.03
N ARG A 128 -3.59 31.48 2.03
CA ARG A 128 -2.63 31.87 3.08
C ARG A 128 -2.14 30.63 3.83
N ALA A 129 -0.81 30.52 3.92
CA ALA A 129 0.00 29.41 4.45
C ALA A 129 0.44 28.31 3.45
N ALA A 130 0.11 28.44 2.16
CA ALA A 130 0.73 27.63 1.11
C ALA A 130 2.24 27.91 1.04
N GLY A 131 3.06 26.91 1.39
CA GLY A 131 4.53 27.01 1.42
C GLY A 131 5.13 27.59 2.69
N THR A 132 4.36 27.79 3.77
CA THR A 132 4.90 28.23 5.07
C THR A 132 5.21 27.09 6.03
N TYR A 133 4.73 25.88 5.76
CA TYR A 133 4.90 24.72 6.65
C TYR A 133 5.84 23.69 6.01
N GLU A 134 6.89 23.32 6.74
CA GLU A 134 7.93 22.39 6.27
C GLU A 134 7.39 20.98 5.98
N PHE A 135 6.34 20.56 6.69
CA PHE A 135 5.75 19.22 6.57
C PHE A 135 4.56 19.13 5.62
N LEU A 136 4.26 20.20 4.86
CA LEU A 136 3.13 20.22 3.95
C LEU A 136 3.55 20.75 2.58
N THR A 137 3.52 19.87 1.58
CA THR A 137 3.91 20.21 0.21
C THR A 137 3.10 21.41 -0.31
N PRO A 138 3.74 22.46 -0.84
CA PRO A 138 3.04 23.58 -1.45
C PRO A 138 2.14 23.12 -2.61
N PRO A 139 1.07 23.85 -2.94
CA PRO A 139 0.20 23.52 -4.06
C PRO A 139 1.00 23.40 -5.37
N PRO A 140 0.73 22.40 -6.24
CA PRO A 140 1.48 22.21 -7.49
C PRO A 140 1.42 23.42 -8.43
N ALA A 141 0.34 24.18 -8.38
CA ALA A 141 0.16 25.42 -9.15
C ALA A 141 1.20 26.52 -8.83
N GLN A 142 1.93 26.40 -7.70
CA GLN A 142 3.00 27.33 -7.31
C GLN A 142 4.39 26.86 -7.72
N TRP A 143 4.53 25.61 -8.18
CA TRP A 143 5.82 25.05 -8.54
C TRP A 143 6.31 25.68 -9.85
N ARG A 144 7.60 25.97 -9.91
CA ARG A 144 8.27 26.47 -11.12
C ARG A 144 9.37 25.49 -11.53
N PRO A 145 9.51 25.17 -12.83
CA PRO A 145 10.65 24.40 -13.28
C PRO A 145 11.93 25.19 -12.96
N PHE A 146 12.97 24.49 -12.50
CA PHE A 146 14.26 25.11 -12.19
C PHE A 146 14.94 25.68 -13.44
N ALA A 147 14.68 25.08 -14.60
CA ALA A 147 15.02 25.64 -15.90
C ALA A 147 13.96 25.25 -16.93
N SER A 148 13.44 26.21 -17.68
CA SER A 148 12.77 25.97 -18.96
C SER A 148 13.84 25.71 -20.01
N ARG A 149 13.75 24.60 -20.73
CA ARG A 149 14.53 24.45 -21.97
C ARG A 149 14.08 25.49 -23.00
#